data_AF-A0A9D9WTN5-F1
#
_entry.id   AF-A0A9D9WTN5-F1
#
_cell.length_a   1.000
_cell.length_b   1.000
_cell.length_c   1.000
_cell.angle_alpha   90.00
_cell.angle_beta   90.00
_cell.angle_gamma   90.00
#
_symmetry.space_group_name_H-M   'P 1'
#
loop_
_entity.id
_entity.type
_entity.pdbx_description
1 polymer ?
#
loop_
_entity_poly.entity_id
_entity_poly.type
_entity_poly.pdbx_seq_one_letter_code
_entity_poly.pdbx_strand_id
1 'polypeptide(L)' 'MNPTPSEIRAAREVAGLTQTQAGELVHAPLRAWQRWEAGDTAMHPAFWELFTLKLKRKRK' A
#
# COMPACT_ATOMS: atom_id res chain seq x y z
N MET A 1 3.28 -11.16 -7.86
CA MET A 1 1.87 -10.95 -8.28
C MET A 1 1.50 -9.51 -7.95
N ASN A 2 0.68 -8.85 -8.79
CA ASN A 2 0.17 -7.51 -8.51
C ASN A 2 -1.00 -7.65 -7.53
N PRO A 3 -1.03 -6.92 -6.39
CA PRO A 3 -2.19 -6.93 -5.52
C PRO A 3 -3.37 -6.26 -6.21
N THR A 4 -4.57 -6.74 -5.92
CA THR A 4 -5.82 -6.12 -6.32
C THR A 4 -6.06 -4.82 -5.53
N PRO A 5 -6.82 -3.85 -6.05
CA PRO A 5 -7.15 -2.62 -5.33
C PRO A 5 -7.79 -2.87 -3.96
N SER A 6 -8.61 -3.92 -3.85
CA SER A 6 -9.24 -4.34 -2.60
C SER A 6 -8.23 -4.90 -1.59
N GLU A 7 -7.26 -5.70 -2.03
CA GLU A 7 -6.17 -6.19 -1.16
C GLU A 7 -5.31 -5.05 -0.63
N ILE A 8 -5.00 -4.06 -1.47
CA ILE A 8 -4.23 -2.88 -1.07
C ILE A 8 -4.97 -2.09 0.02
N ARG A 9 -6.26 -1.82 -0.19
CA ARG A 9 -7.11 -1.13 0.78
C ARG A 9 -7.23 -1.92 2.08
N ALA A 10 -7.53 -3.22 1.99
CA ALA A 10 -7.69 -4.08 3.16
C ALA A 10 -6.41 -4.14 4.00
N ALA A 11 -5.25 -4.31 3.38
CA ALA A 11 -3.98 -4.35 4.10
C ALA A 11 -3.64 -3.02 4.79
N ARG A 12 -3.97 -1.87 4.16
CA ARG A 12 -3.85 -0.56 4.78
C ARG A 12 -4.76 -0.43 6.01
N GLU A 13 -6.01 -0.82 5.88
CA GLU A 13 -7.02 -0.71 6.95
C GLU A 13 -6.68 -1.61 8.13
N VAL A 14 -6.25 -2.86 7.87
CA VAL A 14 -5.76 -3.79 8.90
C VAL A 14 -4.53 -3.23 9.62
N ALA A 15 -3.68 -2.48 8.90
CA ALA A 15 -2.53 -1.81 9.49
C ALA A 15 -2.88 -0.50 10.23
N GLY A 16 -4.14 -0.06 10.21
CA GLY A 16 -4.57 1.21 10.83
C GLY A 16 -3.94 2.44 10.19
N LEU A 17 -3.51 2.36 8.93
CA LEU A 17 -2.82 3.44 8.23
C LEU A 17 -3.80 4.33 7.45
N THR A 18 -3.51 5.63 7.41
CA THR A 18 -4.11 6.53 6.42
C THR A 18 -3.49 6.27 5.04
N GLN A 19 -4.18 6.71 3.97
CA GLN A 19 -3.62 6.60 2.60
C GLN A 19 -2.28 7.33 2.47
N THR A 20 -2.12 8.48 3.14
CA THR A 20 -0.86 9.24 3.16
C THR A 20 0.25 8.44 3.82
N GLN A 21 0.00 7.90 5.03
CA GLN A 21 0.99 7.10 5.75
C GLN A 21 1.41 5.85 4.97
N ALA A 22 0.48 5.23 4.24
CA ALA A 22 0.76 4.07 3.43
C ALA A 22 1.63 4.41 2.20
N GLY A 23 1.33 5.52 1.52
CA GLY A 23 2.18 6.07 0.45
C GLY A 23 3.59 6.40 0.94
N GLU A 24 3.71 7.12 2.06
CA GLU A 24 4.99 7.44 2.70
C GLU A 24 5.78 6.18 3.07
N LEU A 25 5.11 5.12 3.52
CA LEU A 25 5.75 3.86 3.88
C LEU A 25 6.52 3.27 2.70
N VAL A 26 6.02 3.41 1.48
CA VAL A 26 6.66 2.91 0.25
C VAL A 26 7.33 4.00 -0.59
N HIS A 27 7.55 5.20 -0.02
CA HIS A 27 8.15 6.34 -0.70
C HIS A 27 7.39 6.77 -1.98
N ALA A 28 6.06 6.61 -1.97
CA ALA A 28 5.18 7.01 -3.06
C ALA A 28 4.31 8.20 -2.65
N PRO A 29 3.97 9.13 -3.57
CA PRO A 29 3.06 10.22 -3.27
C PRO A 29 1.64 9.71 -3.00
N LEU A 30 0.88 10.43 -2.18
CA LEU A 30 -0.52 10.11 -1.84
C LEU A 30 -1.39 9.79 -3.08
N ARG A 31 -1.24 10.57 -4.15
CA ARG A 31 -1.97 10.38 -5.41
C ARG A 31 -1.72 9.00 -6.04
N ALA A 32 -0.50 8.48 -5.96
CA ALA A 32 -0.19 7.16 -6.47
C ALA A 32 -0.90 6.08 -5.64
N TRP A 33 -0.88 6.22 -4.32
CA TRP A 33 -1.59 5.31 -3.41
C TRP A 33 -3.10 5.29 -3.68
N GLN A 34 -3.72 6.46 -3.87
CA GLN A 34 -5.14 6.58 -4.19
C GLN A 34 -5.50 5.90 -5.50
N ARG A 35 -4.69 6.04 -6.55
CA ARG A 35 -4.90 5.36 -7.84
C ARG A 35 -4.81 3.84 -7.72
N TRP A 36 -3.91 3.34 -6.88
CA TRP A 36 -3.80 1.90 -6.63
C TRP A 36 -5.04 1.35 -5.92
N GLU A 37 -5.58 2.07 -4.93
CA GLU A 37 -6.83 1.67 -4.26
C GLU A 37 -8.09 1.86 -5.11
N ALA A 38 -8.07 2.82 -6.04
CA ALA A 38 -9.16 3.04 -7.00
C ALA A 38 -9.16 2.03 -8.15
N GLY A 39 -8.01 1.39 -8.43
CA GLY A 39 -7.82 0.53 -9.60
C GLY A 39 -7.51 1.29 -10.89
N ASP A 40 -7.30 2.61 -10.83
CA ASP A 40 -6.88 3.44 -11.97
C ASP A 40 -5.50 3.03 -12.50
N THR A 41 -4.66 2.45 -11.65
CA THR A 41 -3.32 1.97 -12.02
C THR A 41 -2.98 0.74 -11.19
N ALA A 42 -2.37 -0.27 -11.82
CA ALA A 42 -1.86 -1.43 -11.10
C ALA A 42 -0.66 -1.04 -10.22
N MET A 43 -0.66 -1.50 -8.97
CA MET A 43 0.51 -1.35 -8.10
C MET A 43 1.62 -2.29 -8.56
N HIS A 44 2.82 -1.75 -8.79
CA HIS A 44 3.99 -2.55 -9.13
C HIS A 44 4.34 -3.51 -7.97
N PRO A 45 4.71 -4.78 -8.23
CA PRO A 45 4.98 -5.77 -7.18
C PRO A 45 6.01 -5.32 -6.14
N ALA A 46 7.05 -4.60 -6.58
CA ALA A 46 8.08 -4.06 -5.69
C ALA A 46 7.51 -3.14 -4.59
N PHE A 47 6.51 -2.30 -4.90
CA PHE A 47 5.88 -1.45 -3.88
C PHE A 47 5.05 -2.28 -2.90
N TRP A 48 4.35 -3.30 -3.40
CA TRP A 48 3.56 -4.20 -2.56
C TRP A 48 4.42 -5.02 -1.59
N GLU A 49 5.52 -5.57 -2.10
CA GLU A 49 6.50 -6.30 -1.29
C GLU A 49 7.12 -5.39 -0.23
N LEU A 50 7.54 -4.17 -0.61
CA LEU A 50 8.07 -3.18 0.32
C LEU A 50 7.06 -2.81 1.43
N PHE A 51 5.80 -2.57 1.05
CA PHE A 51 4.72 -2.28 1.98
C PHE A 51 4.57 -3.40 3.01
N THR A 52 4.44 -4.64 2.53
CA THR A 52 4.26 -5.83 3.37
C THR A 52 5.45 -6.07 4.31
N LEU A 53 6.68 -5.90 3.80
CA LEU A 53 7.91 -6.03 4.60
C LEU A 53 7.95 -4.99 5.72
N LYS A 54 7.62 -3.73 5.42
CA LYS A 54 7.63 -2.66 6.42
C LYS A 54 6.50 -2.81 7.45
N LEU A 55 5.33 -3.32 7.06
CA LEU A 55 4.26 -3.67 8.00
C LEU A 55 4.69 -4.77 8.97
N LYS A 56 5.33 -5.83 8.48
CA LYS A 56 5.87 -6.90 9.33
C LYS A 56 6.91 -6.37 10.32
N ARG A 57 7.76 -5.42 9.90
CA ARG A 57 8.77 -4.81 10.79
C ARG A 57 8.17 -3.90 11.87
N LYS A 58 6.99 -3.30 11.64
CA LYS A 58 6.30 -2.43 12.61
C LYS A 58 5.54 -3.21 13.70
N ARG A 59 5.20 -4.48 13.49
CA ARG A 59 4.64 -5.36 14.53
C ARG A 59 5.76 -5.81 15.47
N LYS A 60 6.14 -4.96 16.41
CA LYS A 60 6.99 -5.29 17.55
C LYS A 60 6.31 -4.87 18.83
#